data_AF-A0A151XDG6-F1
#
_entry.id   AF-A0A151XDG6-F1
#
_cell.length_a   1.000
_cell.length_b   1.000
_cell.length_c   1.000
_cell.angle_alpha   90.00
_cell.angle_beta   90.00
_cell.angle_gamma   90.00
#
_symmetry.space_group_name_H-M   'P 1'
#
loop_
_entity.id
_entity.type
_entity.pdbx_description
1 polymer ?
#
loop_
_entity_poly.entity_id
_entity_poly.type
_entity_poly.pdbx_seq_one_letter_code
_entity_poly.pdbx_strand_id
1 'polypeptide(L)'
;MQDEICHLYIPSQAEKESVPVIYWLSGLTCTEANFSQKAGAQKYAANHGVLLVIPDTSPRGLNIPGEDDSYDFGTSAGFYVDATCEPWQKKLQDVQLYYKRIVNID
;
A
#
# COMPACT_ATOMS: atom_id res chain seq x y z
N MET A 1 0.55 -15.30 7.50
CA MET A 1 0.41 -13.89 7.08
C MET A 1 1.48 -13.69 6.03
N GLN A 2 1.07 -13.48 4.78
CA GLN A 2 1.99 -13.19 3.69
C GLN A 2 2.35 -11.71 3.85
N ASP A 3 3.64 -11.38 3.89
CA ASP A 3 4.12 -10.07 4.35
C ASP A 3 3.46 -8.93 3.57
N GLU A 4 2.73 -8.07 4.28
CA GLU A 4 2.11 -6.87 3.72
C GLU A 4 3.24 -5.86 3.40
N ILE A 5 3.57 -5.69 2.11
CA ILE A 5 4.69 -4.83 1.71
C ILE A 5 4.22 -3.38 1.77
N CYS A 6 4.87 -2.59 2.63
CA CYS A 6 4.67 -1.14 2.71
C CYS A 6 5.97 -0.41 3.05
N HIS A 7 6.08 0.82 2.54
CA HIS A 7 7.09 1.77 2.99
C HIS A 7 6.47 2.80 3.92
N LEU A 8 7.17 3.07 5.02
CA LEU A 8 6.82 4.10 5.98
C LEU A 8 7.87 5.21 5.97
N TYR A 9 7.42 6.46 5.97
CA TYR A 9 8.25 7.59 6.36
C TYR A 9 7.73 8.17 7.66
N ILE A 10 8.53 8.07 8.72
CA ILE A 10 8.20 8.55 10.06
C ILE A 10 8.99 9.85 10.31
N PRO A 11 8.31 11.00 10.50
CA PRO A 11 8.99 12.26 10.81
C PRO A 11 9.46 12.26 12.27
N SER A 12 10.53 13.01 12.59
CA SER A 12 11.08 13.05 13.96
C SER A 12 10.12 13.63 15.00
N GLN A 13 9.14 14.43 14.57
CA GLN A 13 8.06 14.94 15.41
C GLN A 13 7.23 13.80 16.05
N ALA A 14 7.14 12.64 15.38
CA ALA A 14 6.44 11.47 15.89
C ALA A 14 7.06 10.87 17.17
N GLU A 15 8.31 11.22 17.50
CA GLU A 15 8.96 10.82 18.76
C GLU A 15 8.40 11.56 19.98
N LYS A 16 7.72 12.70 19.78
CA LYS A 16 7.27 13.59 20.86
C LYS A 16 5.75 13.65 20.98
N GLU A 17 5.06 13.58 19.85
CA GLU A 17 3.61 13.72 19.77
C GLU A 17 3.03 12.91 18.62
N SER A 18 1.72 12.65 18.66
CA SER A 18 1.02 12.04 17.54
C SER A 18 1.02 12.99 16.35
N VAL A 19 1.36 12.47 15.17
CA VAL A 19 1.40 13.21 13.92
C VAL A 19 0.27 12.79 12.98
N PRO A 20 -0.23 13.69 12.11
CA PRO A 20 -1.16 13.30 11.05
C PRO A 20 -0.52 12.28 10.09
N VAL A 21 -1.36 11.43 9.51
CA VAL A 21 -0.95 10.36 8.59
C VAL A 21 -1.53 10.62 7.20
N ILE A 22 -0.70 10.49 6.17
CA ILE A 22 -1.12 10.48 4.76
C ILE A 22 -0.88 9.09 4.16
N TYR A 23 -1.92 8.53 3.55
CA TYR A 23 -1.84 7.30 2.75
C TYR A 23 -1.64 7.65 1.28
N TRP A 24 -0.56 7.16 0.69
CA TRP A 24 -0.31 7.31 -0.74
C TRP A 24 -0.62 6.02 -1.48
N LEU A 25 -1.66 6.03 -2.31
CA LEU A 25 -2.09 4.88 -3.10
C LEU A 25 -1.52 5.00 -4.52
N SER A 26 -0.53 4.17 -4.84
CA SER A 26 0.16 4.20 -6.13
C SER A 26 -0.68 3.61 -7.28
N GLY A 27 -0.38 4.01 -8.52
CA GLY A 27 -1.08 3.50 -9.70
C GLY A 27 -0.65 2.09 -10.13
N LEU A 28 -1.24 1.62 -11.23
CA LEU A 28 -0.93 0.32 -11.85
C LEU A 28 0.57 0.10 -12.02
N THR A 29 1.00 -1.16 -11.94
CA THR A 29 2.39 -1.63 -12.13
C THR A 29 3.42 -1.10 -11.13
N CYS A 30 3.02 -0.20 -10.23
CA CYS A 30 3.91 0.33 -9.20
C CYS A 30 4.02 -0.63 -8.02
N THR A 31 5.14 -0.51 -7.31
CA THR A 31 5.31 -1.00 -5.94
C THR A 31 5.41 0.20 -4.98
N GLU A 32 5.53 -0.07 -3.67
CA GLU A 32 5.82 0.92 -2.63
C GLU A 32 7.13 1.69 -2.89
N ALA A 33 8.06 1.13 -3.66
CA ALA A 33 9.34 1.77 -3.99
C ALA A 33 9.19 2.94 -4.98
N ASN A 34 8.19 2.90 -5.86
CA ASN A 34 8.03 3.91 -6.91
C ASN A 34 7.85 5.31 -6.32
N PHE A 35 6.89 5.47 -5.41
CA PHE A 35 6.62 6.76 -4.78
C PHE A 35 7.76 7.16 -3.84
N SER A 36 8.23 6.23 -2.99
CA SER A 36 9.27 6.55 -2.01
C SER A 36 10.57 7.02 -2.68
N GLN A 37 10.93 6.50 -3.84
CA GLN A 37 12.17 6.89 -4.51
C GLN A 37 12.02 8.09 -5.46
N LYS A 38 10.85 8.26 -6.09
CA LYS A 38 10.70 9.21 -7.21
C LYS A 38 9.95 10.49 -6.86
N ALA A 39 9.12 10.48 -5.80
CA ALA A 39 8.27 11.63 -5.48
C ALA A 39 9.00 12.74 -4.70
N GLY A 40 10.09 12.41 -3.99
CA GLY A 40 10.79 13.36 -3.10
C GLY A 40 9.93 13.85 -1.94
N ALA A 41 8.87 13.11 -1.58
CA ALA A 41 7.86 13.53 -0.61
C ALA A 41 8.40 13.60 0.83
N GLN A 42 9.44 12.83 1.17
CA GLN A 42 10.01 12.76 2.52
C GLN A 42 10.47 14.12 3.03
N LYS A 43 11.05 14.97 2.17
CA LYS A 43 11.48 16.32 2.56
C LYS A 43 10.30 17.17 3.06
N TYR A 44 9.17 17.09 2.37
CA TYR A 44 7.98 17.85 2.73
C TYR A 44 7.29 17.25 3.95
N ALA A 45 7.21 15.92 4.01
CA ALA A 45 6.70 15.21 5.19
C ALA A 45 7.49 15.56 6.47
N ALA A 46 8.83 15.68 6.37
CA ALA A 46 9.68 16.15 7.46
C ALA A 46 9.31 17.58 7.90
N ASN A 47 9.20 18.49 6.93
CA ASN A 47 8.93 19.91 7.17
C ASN A 47 7.56 20.15 7.81
N HIS A 48 6.58 19.31 7.48
CA HIS A 48 5.20 19.45 7.95
C HIS A 48 4.85 18.51 9.11
N GLY A 49 5.77 17.64 9.54
CA GLY A 49 5.53 16.69 10.62
C GLY A 49 4.42 15.70 10.27
N VAL A 50 4.48 15.08 9.09
CA VAL A 50 3.46 14.15 8.60
C VAL A 50 4.07 12.77 8.37
N LEU A 51 3.39 11.71 8.81
CA LEU A 51 3.77 10.32 8.52
C LEU A 51 3.23 9.92 7.15
N LEU A 52 4.06 9.29 6.32
CA LEU A 52 3.63 8.73 5.03
C LEU A 52 3.53 7.21 5.14
N VAL A 53 2.37 6.68 4.79
CA VAL A 53 2.14 5.26 4.58
C VAL A 53 2.01 5.01 3.08
N ILE A 54 2.91 4.19 2.54
CA ILE A 54 3.04 3.92 1.11
C ILE A 54 2.91 2.42 0.92
N PRO A 55 1.68 1.88 0.91
CA PRO A 55 1.45 0.46 0.72
C PRO A 55 1.69 0.05 -0.73
N ASP A 56 1.92 -1.24 -0.94
CA ASP A 56 1.88 -1.86 -2.25
C ASP A 56 0.47 -1.78 -2.88
N THR A 57 0.38 -2.03 -4.19
CA THR A 57 -0.83 -1.83 -5.01
C THR A 57 -1.75 -3.06 -5.09
N SER A 58 -1.22 -4.22 -4.71
CA SER A 58 -1.95 -5.47 -4.48
C SER A 58 -1.11 -6.40 -3.60
N PRO A 59 -1.72 -7.40 -2.95
CA PRO A 59 -0.98 -8.57 -2.48
C PRO A 59 -0.18 -9.21 -3.64
N ARG A 60 0.98 -9.80 -3.31
CA ARG A 60 1.89 -10.41 -4.28
C ARG A 60 1.96 -11.92 -4.11
N GLY A 61 2.22 -12.64 -5.20
CA GLY A 61 2.44 -14.09 -5.18
C GLY A 61 1.19 -14.89 -4.81
N LEU A 62 0.02 -14.46 -5.29
CA LEU A 62 -1.24 -15.15 -5.01
C LEU A 62 -1.36 -16.47 -5.79
N ASN A 63 -0.56 -16.64 -6.86
CA ASN A 63 -0.53 -17.81 -7.73
C ASN A 63 -1.91 -18.12 -8.33
N ILE A 64 -2.66 -17.07 -8.65
CA ILE A 64 -3.96 -17.18 -9.31
C ILE A 64 -3.72 -17.27 -10.83
N PRO A 65 -4.29 -18.27 -11.54
CA PRO A 65 -4.19 -18.34 -12.99
C PRO A 65 -4.69 -17.04 -13.64
N GLY A 66 -3.84 -16.44 -14.49
CA GLY A 66 -4.13 -15.19 -15.19
C GLY A 66 -3.82 -13.91 -14.42
N GLU A 67 -3.21 -13.98 -13.24
CA GLU A 67 -2.85 -12.78 -12.45
C GLU A 67 -1.78 -11.90 -13.06
N ASP A 68 -0.99 -12.45 -13.99
CA ASP A 68 0.10 -11.75 -14.67
C ASP A 68 -0.11 -11.70 -16.19
N ASP A 69 -1.30 -12.08 -16.70
CA ASP A 69 -1.59 -12.12 -18.14
C ASP A 69 -1.71 -10.72 -18.76
N SER A 70 -2.05 -9.71 -17.94
CA SER A 70 -2.19 -8.31 -18.36
C SER A 70 -1.70 -7.35 -17.27
N TYR A 71 -1.27 -6.16 -17.67
CA TYR A 71 -0.78 -5.13 -16.76
C TYR A 71 -1.90 -4.40 -15.99
N ASP A 72 -3.13 -4.49 -16.47
CA ASP A 72 -4.31 -3.77 -15.97
C ASP A 72 -5.24 -4.66 -15.14
N PHE A 73 -4.84 -5.89 -14.81
CA PHE A 73 -5.62 -6.83 -14.03
C PHE A 73 -4.73 -7.78 -13.23
N GLY A 74 -5.14 -8.14 -12.02
CA GLY A 74 -4.37 -9.05 -11.16
C GLY A 74 -3.24 -8.35 -10.41
N THR A 75 -2.02 -8.89 -10.52
CA THR A 75 -0.84 -8.43 -9.78
C THR A 75 -0.48 -6.98 -10.12
N SER A 76 -0.27 -6.14 -9.11
CA SER A 76 -0.09 -4.67 -9.25
C SER A 76 -1.31 -3.91 -9.79
N ALA A 77 -2.48 -4.55 -9.81
CA ALA A 77 -3.71 -3.99 -10.36
C ALA A 77 -4.92 -4.39 -9.49
N GLY A 78 -4.80 -4.18 -8.17
CA GLY A 78 -5.85 -4.55 -7.21
C GLY A 78 -7.04 -3.58 -7.14
N PHE A 79 -6.95 -2.42 -7.81
CA PHE A 79 -7.98 -1.37 -7.87
C PHE A 79 -8.53 -0.84 -6.53
N TYR A 80 -7.96 -1.24 -5.39
CA TYR A 80 -8.43 -0.84 -4.06
C TYR A 80 -9.87 -1.28 -3.75
N VAL A 81 -10.29 -2.42 -4.29
CA VAL A 81 -11.65 -2.98 -4.11
C VAL A 81 -11.59 -4.36 -3.46
N ASP A 82 -12.68 -4.74 -2.80
CA ASP A 82 -12.87 -6.11 -2.31
C ASP A 82 -13.41 -6.98 -3.46
N ALA A 83 -12.65 -7.98 -3.87
CA ALA A 83 -13.07 -8.88 -4.94
C ALA A 83 -14.19 -9.83 -4.46
N THR A 84 -15.24 -9.97 -5.26
CA THR A 84 -16.40 -10.84 -4.93
C THR A 84 -16.53 -12.06 -5.85
N CYS A 85 -15.70 -12.16 -6.88
CA CYS A 85 -15.74 -13.24 -7.87
C CYS A 85 -14.56 -14.20 -7.68
N GLU A 86 -14.82 -15.50 -7.73
CA GLU A 86 -13.75 -16.51 -7.82
C GLU A 86 -12.96 -16.35 -9.14
N PRO A 87 -11.64 -16.63 -9.15
CA PRO A 87 -10.81 -17.09 -8.02
C PRO A 87 -10.31 -15.98 -7.07
N TRP A 88 -10.54 -14.71 -7.41
CA TRP A 88 -9.98 -13.52 -6.75
C TRP A 88 -10.51 -13.30 -5.34
N GLN A 89 -11.77 -13.64 -5.10
CA GLN A 89 -12.46 -13.44 -3.82
C GLN A 89 -11.65 -13.95 -2.63
N LYS A 90 -11.05 -15.14 -2.69
CA LYS A 90 -10.32 -15.73 -1.55
C LYS A 90 -9.08 -14.96 -1.10
N LYS A 91 -8.49 -14.14 -1.98
CA LYS A 91 -7.20 -13.49 -1.75
C LYS A 91 -7.26 -11.96 -1.81
N LEU A 92 -8.28 -11.42 -2.47
CA LEU A 92 -8.52 -9.99 -2.65
C LEU A 92 -9.84 -9.53 -1.98
N GLN A 93 -10.50 -10.37 -1.17
CA GLN A 93 -11.48 -9.88 -0.21
C GLN A 93 -10.74 -9.18 0.96
N ASP A 94 -11.32 -8.11 1.48
CA ASP A 94 -10.78 -7.31 2.59
C ASP A 94 -9.52 -6.49 2.25
N VAL A 95 -9.38 -6.04 1.00
CA VAL A 95 -8.33 -5.07 0.59
C VAL A 95 -8.46 -3.79 1.41
N GLN A 96 -9.69 -3.37 1.77
CA GLN A 96 -9.85 -2.26 2.71
C GLN A 96 -9.30 -2.56 4.11
N LEU A 97 -9.38 -3.82 4.58
CA LEU A 97 -8.85 -4.22 5.87
C LEU A 97 -7.32 -4.25 5.85
N TYR A 98 -6.71 -4.67 4.74
CA TYR A 98 -5.26 -4.59 4.51
C TYR A 98 -4.75 -3.15 4.77
N TYR A 99 -5.36 -2.14 4.15
CA TYR A 99 -4.95 -0.74 4.39
C TYR A 99 -5.28 -0.26 5.82
N LYS A 100 -6.38 -0.75 6.42
CA LYS A 100 -6.73 -0.41 7.81
C LYS A 100 -5.78 -1.02 8.84
N ARG A 101 -5.20 -2.20 8.58
CA ARG A 101 -4.26 -2.87 9.50
C ARG A 101 -2.94 -2.13 9.59
N ILE A 102 -2.48 -1.53 8.50
CA ILE A 102 -1.27 -0.71 8.49
C ILE A 102 -1.42 0.53 9.42
N VAL A 103 -2.64 0.99 9.65
CA VAL A 103 -2.94 2.15 10.55
C VAL A 103 -2.81 1.79 12.03
N ASN A 104 -3.03 0.52 12.41
CA ASN A 104 -3.12 0.07 13.80
C ASN A 104 -1.84 -0.64 14.28
N ILE A 105 -0.68 -0.25 13.76
CA ILE A 105 0.60 -0.69 14.32
C ILE A 105 0.78 0.04 15.67
N ASP A 106 0.38 -0.64 16.74
CA ASP A 106 0.75 -0.35 18.13
C ASP A 106 2.21 -0.78 18.40
#